data_AF-A0A2E7A0L5-F1
#
_entry.id   AF-A0A2E7A0L5-F1
#
_cell.length_a   1.000
_cell.length_b   1.000
_cell.length_c   1.000
_cell.angle_alpha   90.00
_cell.angle_beta   90.00
_cell.angle_gamma   90.00
#
_symmetry.space_group_name_H-M   'P 1'
#
loop_
_entity.id
_entity.type
_entity.pdbx_description
1 polymer ?
#
loop_
_entity_poly.entity_id
_entity_poly.type
_entity_poly.pdbx_seq_one_letter_code
_entity_poly.pdbx_strand_id
1 'polypeptide(L)'
;MNGGRTFIFILLLIPVLGSGCERHIDPPEPQYDQLDPLVAELIETSTATVREHPGSPEAWDDLGMAYFANGLSDLAIQAFDASIELNPFRPQSQYLRGLCKMDTFDMPGALVDLQSAVLLAPNEPHPRWRAAWVAMESGNLPVAIDLSDAALEIAPDDSNSIRVRSRLYLASAEPEAGIQLLLPLVEKKGEDKHVLWLYARLLRAAGRVEEAKIYAEAAGTSTPVYSDPWAEVALQRKTGRTKELRFVLQLIASDRVDVAEDRLSRLRRYFPDDRDVVLIEGIILSRRGGLLDALDVFEQLSEQYPDWASPRHRAAVALIGENKDLSGLSSQTLEQAQALLEEVVELDPTMTKARAQLTQILVKQGEWDGVRDHLEICIEQQPLSPVHRSNLAAALLKLGRGDECLGVLDDTRDLFRKESVRSLVIRIDALVSLGRLEEAKVVFRQLSGQVPNHPAIRRLQPAFGDP
;
A
#
# COMPACT_ATOMS: atom_id res chain seq x y z
N MET A 1 33.35 -38.72 -77.34
CA MET A 1 34.02 -37.41 -77.11
C MET A 1 33.10 -36.57 -76.23
N ASN A 2 33.23 -36.69 -74.90
CA ASN A 2 32.46 -35.91 -73.93
C ASN A 2 33.34 -34.75 -73.44
N GLY A 3 32.98 -33.52 -73.81
CA GLY A 3 33.65 -32.30 -73.35
C GLY A 3 33.03 -31.82 -72.04
N GLY A 4 33.67 -32.15 -70.91
CA GLY A 4 33.36 -31.55 -69.61
C GLY A 4 33.85 -30.11 -69.55
N ARG A 5 32.95 -29.16 -69.31
CA ARG A 5 33.29 -27.77 -68.99
C ARG A 5 33.39 -27.62 -67.48
N THR A 6 34.62 -27.57 -66.97
CA THR A 6 34.92 -27.23 -65.57
C THR A 6 34.70 -25.73 -65.37
N PHE A 7 33.70 -25.34 -64.59
CA PHE A 7 33.53 -23.97 -64.11
C PHE A 7 34.43 -23.75 -62.88
N ILE A 8 35.45 -22.92 -63.03
CA ILE A 8 36.28 -22.43 -61.92
C ILE A 8 35.55 -21.23 -61.31
N PHE A 9 35.01 -21.38 -60.10
CA PHE A 9 34.53 -20.25 -59.30
C PHE A 9 35.74 -19.56 -58.64
N ILE A 10 36.08 -18.37 -59.12
CA ILE A 10 37.03 -17.48 -58.45
C ILE A 10 36.25 -16.77 -57.33
N LEU A 11 36.47 -17.19 -56.09
CA LEU A 11 36.01 -16.47 -54.90
C LEU A 11 36.85 -15.19 -54.75
N LEU A 12 36.29 -14.06 -55.19
CA LEU A 12 36.79 -12.73 -54.89
C LEU A 12 36.45 -12.42 -53.42
N LEU A 13 37.42 -12.66 -52.53
CA LEU A 13 37.44 -12.11 -51.18
C LEU A 13 37.56 -10.58 -51.28
N ILE A 14 36.43 -9.89 -51.20
CA ILE A 14 36.41 -8.44 -50.95
C ILE A 14 36.70 -8.27 -49.46
N PRO A 15 37.82 -7.64 -49.05
CA PRO A 15 38.03 -7.32 -47.64
C PRO A 15 37.00 -6.26 -47.26
N VAL A 16 36.04 -6.64 -46.43
CA VAL A 16 35.24 -5.68 -45.66
C VAL A 16 36.19 -5.05 -44.66
N LEU A 17 36.77 -3.91 -45.04
CA LEU A 17 37.40 -3.00 -44.08
C LEU A 17 36.29 -2.51 -43.16
N GLY A 18 36.09 -3.24 -42.06
CA GLY A 18 35.30 -2.79 -40.93
C GLY A 18 35.99 -1.59 -40.31
N SER A 19 35.74 -0.41 -40.85
CA SER A 19 35.79 0.82 -40.07
C SER A 19 34.64 0.76 -39.08
N GLY A 20 34.86 0.08 -37.96
CA GLY A 20 33.97 0.08 -36.81
C GLY A 20 33.95 1.48 -36.20
N CYS A 21 33.23 2.40 -36.84
CA CYS A 21 32.60 3.48 -36.09
C CYS A 21 31.52 2.81 -35.26
N GLU A 22 31.87 2.41 -34.02
CA GLU A 22 30.86 2.22 -32.99
C GLU A 22 30.00 3.47 -32.99
N ARG A 23 28.71 3.30 -33.30
CA ARG A 23 27.76 4.39 -33.33
C ARG A 23 27.64 4.84 -31.88
N HIS A 24 28.34 5.92 -31.53
CA HIS A 24 28.25 6.51 -30.20
C HIS A 24 26.85 7.10 -30.06
N ILE A 25 25.96 6.37 -29.37
CA ILE A 25 24.64 6.85 -29.01
C ILE A 25 24.83 7.54 -27.67
N ASP A 26 24.74 8.87 -27.66
CA ASP A 26 24.70 9.61 -26.41
C ASP A 26 23.45 9.22 -25.63
N PRO A 27 23.54 8.92 -24.32
CA PRO A 27 22.39 8.62 -23.51
C PRO A 27 21.40 9.79 -23.51
N PRO A 28 20.08 9.52 -23.59
CA PRO A 28 19.08 10.57 -23.53
C PRO A 28 19.11 11.19 -22.13
N GLU A 29 19.00 12.52 -22.02
CA GLU A 29 19.06 13.24 -20.75
C GLU A 29 17.80 14.08 -20.49
N PRO A 30 17.32 14.12 -19.23
CA PRO A 30 16.19 14.96 -18.82
C PRO A 30 16.61 16.42 -18.59
N GLN A 31 15.62 17.27 -18.35
CA GLN A 31 15.85 18.59 -17.76
C GLN A 31 16.07 18.42 -16.25
N TYR A 32 17.35 18.28 -15.85
CA TYR A 32 17.73 17.95 -14.47
C TYR A 32 17.23 18.95 -13.42
N ASP A 33 17.07 20.22 -13.80
CA ASP A 33 16.54 21.29 -12.94
C ASP A 33 15.07 21.09 -12.56
N GLN A 34 14.33 20.26 -13.30
CA GLN A 34 12.93 19.92 -13.01
C GLN A 34 12.78 18.63 -12.20
N LEU A 35 13.88 17.94 -11.92
CA LEU A 35 13.87 16.68 -11.20
C LEU A 35 14.08 16.88 -9.71
N ASP A 36 13.56 15.94 -8.93
CA ASP A 36 13.99 15.76 -7.55
C ASP A 36 15.53 15.53 -7.53
N PRO A 37 16.31 16.25 -6.73
CA PRO A 37 17.77 16.14 -6.71
C PRO A 37 18.31 14.72 -6.51
N LEU A 38 17.60 13.86 -5.78
CA LEU A 38 18.01 12.47 -5.59
C LEU A 38 17.75 11.62 -6.83
N VAL A 39 16.69 11.96 -7.58
CA VAL A 39 16.38 11.35 -8.88
C VAL A 39 17.41 11.82 -9.91
N ALA A 40 17.75 13.12 -9.91
CA ALA A 40 18.82 13.67 -10.74
C ALA A 40 20.15 12.96 -10.49
N GLU A 41 20.60 12.84 -9.23
CA GLU A 41 21.84 12.15 -8.86
C GLU A 41 21.86 10.69 -9.34
N LEU A 42 20.74 9.97 -9.18
CA LEU A 42 20.61 8.59 -9.67
C LEU A 42 20.79 8.54 -11.20
N ILE A 43 20.08 9.41 -11.93
CA ILE A 43 20.11 9.44 -13.39
C ILE A 43 21.50 9.86 -13.90
N GLU A 44 22.13 10.88 -13.31
CA GLU A 44 23.49 11.29 -13.64
C GLU A 44 24.47 10.12 -13.47
N THR A 45 24.36 9.39 -12.35
CA THR A 45 25.19 8.21 -12.07
C THR A 45 24.98 7.11 -13.12
N SER A 46 23.73 6.76 -13.41
CA SER A 46 23.40 5.75 -14.44
C SER A 46 23.85 6.19 -15.84
N THR A 47 23.72 7.48 -16.16
CA THR A 47 24.16 8.07 -17.44
C THR A 47 25.67 8.01 -17.58
N ALA A 48 26.41 8.30 -16.50
CA ALA A 48 27.87 8.16 -16.48
C ALA A 48 28.30 6.70 -16.71
N THR A 49 27.62 5.72 -16.10
CA THR A 49 27.88 4.29 -16.36
C THR A 49 27.70 3.92 -17.83
N VAL A 50 26.65 4.45 -18.49
CA VAL A 50 26.45 4.24 -19.94
C VAL A 50 27.57 4.89 -20.75
N ARG A 51 28.03 6.10 -20.39
CA ARG A 51 29.16 6.76 -21.07
C ARG A 51 30.47 5.99 -20.93
N GLU A 52 30.72 5.37 -19.78
CA GLU A 52 31.89 4.51 -19.55
C GLU A 52 31.78 3.17 -20.30
N HIS A 53 30.56 2.67 -20.49
CA HIS A 53 30.29 1.37 -21.11
C HIS A 53 29.18 1.45 -22.19
N PRO A 54 29.38 2.20 -23.28
CA PRO A 54 28.31 2.50 -24.25
C PRO A 54 27.81 1.27 -25.02
N GLY A 55 28.62 0.21 -25.09
CA GLY A 55 28.27 -1.07 -25.71
C GLY A 55 27.67 -2.10 -24.74
N SER A 56 27.38 -1.76 -23.48
CA SER A 56 26.77 -2.68 -22.50
C SER A 56 25.24 -2.53 -22.49
N PRO A 57 24.47 -3.53 -22.95
CA PRO A 57 23.02 -3.53 -22.81
C PRO A 57 22.57 -3.41 -21.35
N GLU A 58 23.31 -3.98 -20.40
CA GLU A 58 23.02 -3.90 -18.97
C GLU A 58 23.07 -2.46 -18.46
N ALA A 59 24.07 -1.67 -18.87
CA ALA A 59 24.16 -0.26 -18.48
C ALA A 59 22.97 0.55 -19.02
N TRP A 60 22.57 0.29 -20.27
CA TRP A 60 21.38 0.90 -20.87
C TRP A 60 20.08 0.46 -20.20
N ASP A 61 19.95 -0.82 -19.83
CA ASP A 61 18.82 -1.33 -19.05
C ASP A 61 18.74 -0.66 -17.67
N ASP A 62 19.87 -0.49 -16.99
CA ASP A 62 19.94 0.18 -15.69
C ASP A 62 19.49 1.64 -15.77
N LEU A 63 19.91 2.36 -16.82
CA LEU A 63 19.44 3.71 -17.10
C LEU A 63 17.94 3.73 -17.43
N GLY A 64 17.46 2.81 -18.27
CA GLY A 64 16.04 2.69 -18.61
C GLY A 64 15.17 2.39 -17.40
N MET A 65 15.63 1.51 -16.50
CA MET A 65 14.95 1.22 -15.24
C MET A 65 14.97 2.42 -14.28
N ALA A 66 16.06 3.19 -14.22
CA ALA A 66 16.12 4.41 -13.43
C ALA A 66 15.11 5.46 -13.94
N TYR A 67 15.00 5.63 -15.27
CA TYR A 67 13.98 6.50 -15.86
C TYR A 67 12.56 6.01 -15.58
N PHE A 68 12.26 4.74 -15.86
CA PHE A 68 10.93 4.17 -15.67
C PHE A 68 10.45 4.28 -14.21
N ALA A 69 11.30 3.90 -13.26
CA ALA A 69 10.94 3.91 -11.84
C ALA A 69 10.62 5.30 -11.28
N ASN A 70 11.13 6.35 -11.95
CA ASN A 70 10.95 7.74 -11.57
C ASN A 70 10.04 8.52 -12.54
N GLY A 71 9.25 7.81 -13.36
CA GLY A 71 8.17 8.38 -14.18
C GLY A 71 8.61 9.04 -15.49
N LEU A 72 9.85 8.83 -15.92
CA LEU A 72 10.41 9.39 -17.14
C LEU A 72 10.28 8.39 -18.31
N SER A 73 9.06 7.94 -18.59
CA SER A 73 8.79 6.80 -19.48
C SER A 73 9.27 7.02 -20.93
N ASP A 74 9.20 8.23 -21.47
CA ASP A 74 9.73 8.52 -22.83
C ASP A 74 11.25 8.37 -22.93
N LEU A 75 11.98 8.75 -21.88
CA LEU A 75 13.44 8.58 -21.80
C LEU A 75 13.80 7.12 -21.54
N ALA A 76 12.99 6.43 -20.72
CA ALA A 76 13.14 5.00 -20.48
C ALA A 76 13.01 4.19 -21.78
N ILE A 77 12.03 4.52 -22.64
CA ILE A 77 11.85 3.88 -23.95
C ILE A 77 13.13 4.01 -24.78
N GLN A 78 13.70 5.22 -24.89
CA GLN A 78 14.94 5.45 -25.64
C GLN A 78 16.15 4.67 -25.09
N ALA A 79 16.29 4.59 -23.76
CA ALA A 79 17.35 3.81 -23.14
C ALA A 79 17.16 2.29 -23.38
N PHE A 80 15.93 1.78 -23.30
CA PHE A 80 15.64 0.39 -23.63
C PHE A 80 15.77 0.10 -25.14
N ASP A 81 15.48 1.06 -26.01
CA ASP A 81 15.74 0.95 -27.45
C ASP A 81 17.22 0.71 -27.70
N ALA A 82 18.09 1.53 -27.10
CA ALA A 82 19.55 1.36 -27.21
C ALA A 82 20.01 -0.01 -26.66
N SER A 83 19.48 -0.45 -25.52
CA SER A 83 19.77 -1.79 -24.97
C SER A 83 19.37 -2.92 -25.93
N ILE A 84 18.17 -2.85 -26.50
CA ILE A 84 17.61 -3.85 -27.42
C ILE A 84 18.34 -3.85 -28.77
N GLU A 85 18.79 -2.69 -29.25
CA GLU A 85 19.66 -2.57 -30.44
C GLU A 85 21.00 -3.29 -30.25
N LEU A 86 21.60 -3.17 -29.06
CA LEU A 86 22.84 -3.86 -28.71
C LEU A 86 22.64 -5.36 -28.50
N ASN A 87 21.53 -5.76 -27.87
CA ASN A 87 21.18 -7.16 -27.67
C ASN A 87 19.65 -7.40 -27.72
N PRO A 88 19.12 -7.97 -28.81
CA PRO A 88 17.69 -8.18 -28.97
C PRO A 88 17.12 -9.36 -28.15
N PHE A 89 17.96 -10.18 -27.50
CA PHE A 89 17.54 -11.38 -26.76
C PHE A 89 17.38 -11.12 -25.25
N ARG A 90 16.93 -9.92 -24.88
CA ARG A 90 16.71 -9.50 -23.49
C ARG A 90 15.21 -9.37 -23.20
N PRO A 91 14.57 -10.42 -22.65
CA PRO A 91 13.13 -10.39 -22.40
C PRO A 91 12.74 -9.28 -21.42
N GLN A 92 13.59 -8.99 -20.42
CA GLN A 92 13.30 -7.98 -19.41
C GLN A 92 13.29 -6.56 -19.99
N SER A 93 14.23 -6.23 -20.88
CA SER A 93 14.28 -4.93 -21.56
C SER A 93 13.05 -4.71 -22.43
N GLN A 94 12.64 -5.73 -23.20
CA GLN A 94 11.41 -5.69 -23.99
C GLN A 94 10.18 -5.53 -23.10
N TYR A 95 10.10 -6.30 -22.02
CA TYR A 95 9.01 -6.21 -21.05
C TYR A 95 8.87 -4.81 -20.46
N LEU A 96 9.97 -4.24 -19.95
CA LEU A 96 9.97 -2.93 -19.32
C LEU A 96 9.73 -1.79 -20.32
N ARG A 97 10.25 -1.88 -21.55
CA ARG A 97 9.88 -0.95 -22.63
C ARG A 97 8.38 -1.03 -22.93
N GLY A 98 7.81 -2.23 -22.95
CA GLY A 98 6.37 -2.44 -23.09
C GLY A 98 5.57 -1.76 -21.98
N LEU A 99 6.03 -1.82 -20.73
CA LEU A 99 5.40 -1.09 -19.62
C LEU A 99 5.51 0.44 -19.79
N CYS A 100 6.67 0.95 -20.24
CA CYS A 100 6.82 2.38 -20.52
C CYS A 100 5.90 2.85 -21.64
N LYS A 101 5.68 2.01 -22.66
CA LYS A 101 4.72 2.27 -23.74
C LYS A 101 3.27 2.27 -23.26
N MET A 102 2.92 1.44 -22.27
CA MET A 102 1.62 1.53 -21.60
C MET A 102 1.45 2.87 -20.88
N ASP A 103 2.46 3.34 -20.16
CA ASP A 103 2.41 4.62 -19.43
C ASP A 103 2.29 5.82 -20.36
N THR A 104 2.80 5.70 -21.59
CA THR A 104 2.71 6.71 -22.66
C THR A 104 1.54 6.47 -23.62
N PHE A 105 0.64 5.53 -23.27
CA PHE A 105 -0.58 5.16 -24.00
C PHE A 105 -0.38 4.54 -25.39
N ASP A 106 0.83 4.11 -25.75
CA ASP A 106 1.10 3.28 -26.93
C ASP A 106 0.77 1.80 -26.64
N MET A 107 -0.52 1.49 -26.52
CA MET A 107 -1.00 0.13 -26.26
C MET A 107 -0.62 -0.88 -27.37
N PRO A 108 -0.68 -0.54 -28.67
CA PRO A 108 -0.23 -1.44 -29.74
C PRO A 108 1.27 -1.75 -29.64
N GLY A 109 2.14 -0.74 -29.45
CA GLY A 109 3.56 -0.95 -29.31
C GLY A 109 3.92 -1.70 -28.03
N ALA A 110 3.20 -1.46 -26.94
CA ALA A 110 3.34 -2.22 -25.69
C ALA A 110 3.03 -3.71 -25.91
N LEU A 111 1.95 -4.04 -26.63
CA LEU A 111 1.58 -5.43 -26.89
C LEU A 111 2.67 -6.15 -27.70
N VAL A 112 3.25 -5.50 -28.70
CA VAL A 112 4.36 -6.06 -29.50
C VAL A 112 5.56 -6.38 -28.61
N ASP A 113 5.93 -5.46 -27.72
CA ASP A 113 7.08 -5.64 -26.82
C ASP A 113 6.83 -6.75 -25.79
N LEU A 114 5.64 -6.80 -25.21
CA LEU A 114 5.27 -7.85 -24.26
C LEU A 114 5.20 -9.22 -24.94
N GLN A 115 4.67 -9.32 -26.17
CA GLN A 115 4.69 -10.55 -26.96
C GLN A 115 6.12 -11.00 -27.29
N SER A 116 7.02 -10.06 -27.58
CA SER A 116 8.44 -10.37 -27.77
C SER A 116 9.06 -10.94 -26.49
N ALA A 117 8.76 -10.35 -25.33
CA ALA A 117 9.20 -10.88 -24.04
C ALA A 117 8.63 -12.29 -23.76
N VAL A 118 7.38 -12.56 -24.15
CA VAL A 118 6.77 -13.91 -24.07
C VAL A 118 7.54 -14.93 -24.92
N LEU A 119 7.95 -14.56 -26.14
CA LEU A 119 8.72 -15.43 -27.03
C LEU A 119 10.11 -15.74 -26.47
N LEU A 120 10.76 -14.75 -25.86
CA LEU A 120 12.09 -14.90 -25.25
C LEU A 120 12.07 -15.61 -23.90
N ALA A 121 10.96 -15.56 -23.16
CA ALA A 121 10.75 -16.20 -21.87
C ALA A 121 9.50 -17.12 -21.89
N PRO A 122 9.56 -18.26 -22.60
CA PRO A 122 8.37 -19.07 -22.87
C PRO A 122 7.81 -19.82 -21.66
N ASN A 123 8.51 -19.86 -20.53
CA ASN A 123 8.04 -20.53 -19.31
C ASN A 123 7.66 -19.54 -18.20
N GLU A 124 7.58 -18.24 -18.52
CA GLU A 124 7.25 -17.20 -17.56
C GLU A 124 5.78 -16.76 -17.72
N PRO A 125 4.97 -16.80 -16.65
CA PRO A 125 3.58 -16.37 -16.71
C PRO A 125 3.45 -14.83 -16.74
N HIS A 126 4.43 -14.11 -16.17
CA HIS A 126 4.40 -12.66 -15.98
C HIS A 126 4.21 -11.84 -17.28
N PRO A 127 5.09 -11.99 -18.29
CA PRO A 127 4.91 -11.28 -19.56
C PRO A 127 3.61 -11.69 -20.28
N ARG A 128 3.12 -12.92 -20.08
CA ARG A 128 1.90 -13.42 -20.74
C ARG A 128 0.64 -12.80 -20.19
N TRP A 129 0.42 -12.81 -18.87
CA TRP A 129 -0.79 -12.20 -18.32
C TRP A 129 -0.79 -10.69 -18.55
N ARG A 130 0.39 -10.04 -18.55
CA ARG A 130 0.53 -8.62 -18.88
C ARG A 130 0.17 -8.36 -20.33
N ALA A 131 0.68 -9.16 -21.28
CA ALA A 131 0.32 -9.08 -22.69
C ALA A 131 -1.19 -9.34 -22.90
N ALA A 132 -1.76 -10.33 -22.21
CA ALA A 132 -3.20 -10.62 -22.24
C ALA A 132 -4.02 -9.42 -21.76
N TRP A 133 -3.59 -8.76 -20.68
CA TRP A 133 -4.24 -7.55 -20.17
C TRP A 133 -4.18 -6.42 -21.19
N VAL A 134 -3.01 -6.14 -21.80
CA VAL A 134 -2.89 -5.09 -22.84
C VAL A 134 -3.74 -5.41 -24.06
N ALA A 135 -3.75 -6.67 -24.51
CA ALA A 135 -4.57 -7.12 -25.63
C ALA A 135 -6.06 -6.91 -25.33
N MET A 136 -6.51 -7.23 -24.11
CA MET A 136 -7.88 -7.04 -23.66
C MET A 136 -8.27 -5.55 -23.66
N GLU A 137 -7.45 -4.68 -23.07
CA GLU A 137 -7.71 -3.23 -23.04
C GLU A 137 -7.64 -2.60 -24.44
N SER A 138 -6.90 -3.21 -25.36
CA SER A 138 -6.87 -2.84 -26.79
C SER A 138 -8.05 -3.41 -27.59
N GLY A 139 -8.97 -4.15 -26.96
CA GLY A 139 -10.12 -4.78 -27.61
C GLY A 139 -9.82 -6.05 -28.41
N ASN A 140 -8.58 -6.54 -28.39
CA ASN A 140 -8.18 -7.77 -29.05
C ASN A 140 -8.45 -9.00 -28.16
N LEU A 141 -9.75 -9.29 -27.96
CA LEU A 141 -10.20 -10.37 -27.10
C LEU A 141 -9.65 -11.76 -27.48
N PRO A 142 -9.57 -12.16 -28.76
CA PRO A 142 -9.01 -13.47 -29.11
C PRO A 142 -7.56 -13.64 -28.64
N VAL A 143 -6.70 -12.66 -28.90
CA VAL A 143 -5.29 -12.69 -28.45
C VAL A 143 -5.20 -12.64 -26.93
N ALA A 144 -6.06 -11.87 -26.26
CA ALA A 144 -6.09 -11.80 -24.82
C ALA A 144 -6.46 -13.15 -24.18
N ILE A 145 -7.44 -13.85 -24.76
CA ILE A 145 -7.88 -15.19 -24.34
C ILE A 145 -6.71 -16.16 -24.47
N ASP A 146 -6.11 -16.28 -25.66
CA ASP A 146 -5.01 -17.21 -25.92
C ASP A 146 -3.82 -16.98 -24.97
N LEU A 147 -3.42 -15.72 -24.76
CA LEU A 147 -2.32 -15.38 -23.86
C LEU A 147 -2.64 -15.67 -22.39
N SER A 148 -3.89 -15.44 -21.97
CA SER A 148 -4.33 -15.72 -20.60
C SER A 148 -4.46 -17.21 -20.30
N ASP A 149 -4.92 -18.00 -21.27
CA ASP A 149 -4.97 -19.47 -21.15
C ASP A 149 -3.55 -20.04 -21.07
N ALA A 150 -2.64 -19.60 -21.95
CA ALA A 150 -1.24 -19.99 -21.90
C ALA A 150 -0.53 -19.59 -20.59
N ALA A 151 -0.91 -18.45 -19.99
CA ALA A 151 -0.38 -18.05 -18.67
C ALA A 151 -0.83 -19.00 -17.56
N LEU A 152 -2.10 -19.43 -17.59
CA LEU A 152 -2.67 -20.38 -16.63
C LEU A 152 -2.16 -21.81 -16.84
N GLU A 153 -1.82 -22.21 -18.06
CA GLU A 153 -1.15 -23.50 -18.32
C GLU A 153 0.23 -23.57 -17.64
N ILE A 154 0.96 -22.46 -17.62
CA ILE A 154 2.28 -22.37 -16.98
C ILE A 154 2.15 -22.27 -15.46
N ALA A 155 1.25 -21.43 -14.97
CA ALA A 155 1.05 -21.19 -13.54
C ALA A 155 -0.44 -21.14 -13.20
N PRO A 156 -1.09 -22.30 -12.96
CA PRO A 156 -2.53 -22.38 -12.70
C PRO A 156 -2.99 -21.59 -11.47
N ASP A 157 -2.10 -21.43 -10.49
CA ASP A 157 -2.38 -20.74 -9.23
C ASP A 157 -1.94 -19.25 -9.24
N ASP A 158 -1.40 -18.73 -10.36
CA ASP A 158 -0.98 -17.34 -10.43
C ASP A 158 -2.18 -16.39 -10.33
N SER A 159 -2.15 -15.54 -9.30
CA SER A 159 -3.29 -14.68 -8.98
C SER A 159 -3.58 -13.66 -10.09
N ASN A 160 -2.56 -13.18 -10.80
CA ASN A 160 -2.76 -12.19 -11.86
C ASN A 160 -3.34 -12.83 -13.11
N SER A 161 -2.83 -14.01 -13.50
CA SER A 161 -3.34 -14.80 -14.63
C SER A 161 -4.80 -15.17 -14.43
N ILE A 162 -5.16 -15.66 -13.23
CA ILE A 162 -6.56 -15.92 -12.83
C ILE A 162 -7.40 -14.65 -12.97
N ARG A 163 -6.94 -13.51 -12.43
CA ARG A 163 -7.70 -12.24 -12.49
C ARG A 163 -7.94 -11.75 -13.93
N VAL A 164 -6.91 -11.81 -14.78
CA VAL A 164 -7.03 -11.39 -16.19
C VAL A 164 -8.00 -12.32 -16.92
N ARG A 165 -7.87 -13.64 -16.77
CA ARG A 165 -8.77 -14.61 -17.39
C ARG A 165 -10.20 -14.48 -16.91
N SER A 166 -10.43 -14.33 -15.61
CA SER A 166 -11.76 -14.12 -15.04
C SER A 166 -12.40 -12.82 -15.54
N ARG A 167 -11.62 -11.77 -15.81
CA ARG A 167 -12.12 -10.55 -16.45
C ARG A 167 -12.47 -10.77 -17.92
N LEU A 168 -11.75 -11.63 -18.64
CA LEU A 168 -12.12 -12.03 -20.00
C LEU A 168 -13.40 -12.85 -20.04
N TYR A 169 -13.64 -13.76 -19.09
CA TYR A 169 -14.93 -14.45 -18.97
C TYR A 169 -16.10 -13.48 -18.76
N LEU A 170 -15.89 -12.41 -17.99
CA LEU A 170 -16.88 -11.34 -17.86
C LEU A 170 -17.12 -10.61 -19.20
N ALA A 171 -16.06 -10.36 -19.98
CA ALA A 171 -16.15 -9.69 -21.29
C ALA A 171 -16.82 -10.56 -22.36
N SER A 172 -16.61 -11.89 -22.31
CA SER A 172 -17.20 -12.87 -23.24
C SER A 172 -18.61 -13.32 -22.85
N ALA A 173 -19.21 -12.74 -21.79
CA ALA A 173 -20.52 -13.13 -21.25
C ALA A 173 -20.60 -14.61 -20.78
N GLU A 174 -19.51 -15.10 -20.20
CA GLU A 174 -19.39 -16.44 -19.60
C GLU A 174 -19.12 -16.36 -18.09
N PRO A 175 -19.99 -15.70 -17.30
CA PRO A 175 -19.67 -15.34 -15.92
C PRO A 175 -19.51 -16.55 -15.00
N GLU A 176 -20.17 -17.67 -15.25
CA GLU A 176 -20.06 -18.90 -14.46
C GLU A 176 -18.63 -19.47 -14.48
N ALA A 177 -17.96 -19.46 -15.64
CA ALA A 177 -16.58 -19.91 -15.75
C ALA A 177 -15.63 -19.00 -14.98
N GLY A 178 -15.83 -17.68 -15.06
CA GLY A 178 -15.07 -16.70 -14.29
C GLY A 178 -15.27 -16.83 -12.77
N ILE A 179 -16.49 -17.15 -12.31
CA ILE A 179 -16.81 -17.43 -10.90
C ILE A 179 -16.00 -18.64 -10.42
N GLN A 180 -16.03 -19.75 -11.16
CA GLN A 180 -15.32 -20.97 -10.76
C GLN A 180 -13.80 -20.76 -10.73
N LEU A 181 -13.25 -20.05 -11.72
CA LEU A 181 -11.82 -19.78 -11.78
C LEU A 181 -11.35 -18.85 -10.66
N LEU A 182 -12.16 -17.87 -10.26
CA LEU A 182 -11.79 -16.87 -9.25
C LEU A 182 -12.03 -17.36 -7.81
N LEU A 183 -12.91 -18.35 -7.62
CA LEU A 183 -13.33 -18.86 -6.31
C LEU A 183 -12.16 -19.24 -5.38
N PRO A 184 -11.12 -19.97 -5.82
CA PRO A 184 -9.99 -20.30 -4.96
C PRO A 184 -9.25 -19.07 -4.40
N LEU A 185 -9.20 -17.95 -5.15
CA LEU A 185 -8.59 -16.72 -4.67
C LEU A 185 -9.46 -16.02 -3.63
N VAL A 186 -10.79 -16.06 -3.79
CA VAL A 186 -11.74 -15.52 -2.81
C VAL A 186 -11.65 -16.28 -1.49
N GLU A 187 -11.51 -17.61 -1.54
CA GLU A 187 -11.39 -18.47 -0.35
C GLU A 187 -10.03 -18.34 0.35
N LYS A 188 -8.92 -18.25 -0.41
CA LYS A 188 -7.55 -18.24 0.13
C LYS A 188 -7.07 -16.85 0.57
N LYS A 189 -7.66 -15.78 0.04
CA LYS A 189 -7.27 -14.38 0.27
C LYS A 189 -8.48 -13.47 0.46
N GLY A 190 -9.35 -13.79 1.42
CA GLY A 190 -10.60 -13.06 1.73
C GLY A 190 -10.48 -11.55 2.07
N GLU A 191 -9.34 -10.92 1.80
CA GLU A 191 -9.04 -9.50 2.02
C GLU A 191 -8.57 -8.75 0.75
N ASP A 192 -8.31 -9.43 -0.39
CA ASP A 192 -8.00 -8.73 -1.66
C ASP A 192 -9.28 -8.11 -2.24
N LYS A 193 -9.47 -6.82 -1.93
CA LYS A 193 -10.64 -6.03 -2.35
C LYS A 193 -10.88 -6.06 -3.85
N HIS A 194 -9.84 -6.15 -4.68
CA HIS A 194 -10.02 -6.22 -6.14
C HIS A 194 -10.50 -7.59 -6.59
N VAL A 195 -10.00 -8.67 -5.98
CA VAL A 195 -10.54 -10.02 -6.23
C VAL A 195 -12.01 -10.08 -5.84
N LEU A 196 -12.39 -9.54 -4.68
CA LEU A 196 -13.79 -9.47 -4.24
C LEU A 196 -14.65 -8.62 -5.19
N TRP A 197 -14.14 -7.47 -5.65
CA TRP A 197 -14.82 -6.62 -6.61
C TRP A 197 -15.09 -7.36 -7.93
N LEU A 198 -14.08 -8.03 -8.48
CA LEU A 198 -14.22 -8.78 -9.74
C LEU A 198 -15.19 -9.95 -9.58
N TYR A 199 -15.12 -10.65 -8.44
CA TYR A 199 -16.04 -11.75 -8.12
C TYR A 199 -17.49 -11.26 -7.99
N ALA A 200 -17.72 -10.13 -7.32
CA ALA A 200 -19.04 -9.50 -7.24
C ALA A 200 -19.60 -9.13 -8.63
N ARG A 201 -18.74 -8.63 -9.54
CA ARG A 201 -19.16 -8.32 -10.91
C ARG A 201 -19.53 -9.57 -11.71
N LEU A 202 -18.78 -10.65 -11.57
CA LEU A 202 -19.09 -11.94 -12.19
C LEU A 202 -20.40 -12.53 -11.65
N LEU A 203 -20.60 -12.53 -10.33
CA LEU A 203 -21.87 -12.97 -9.70
C LEU A 203 -23.06 -12.17 -10.21
N ARG A 204 -22.93 -10.85 -10.33
CA ARG A 204 -23.99 -9.99 -10.86
C ARG A 204 -24.30 -10.34 -12.32
N ALA A 205 -23.27 -10.56 -13.15
CA ALA A 205 -23.45 -10.94 -14.55
C ALA A 205 -24.14 -12.32 -14.70
N ALA A 206 -23.90 -13.25 -13.77
CA ALA A 206 -24.59 -14.54 -13.67
C ALA A 206 -26.00 -14.46 -13.05
N GLY A 207 -26.51 -13.26 -12.75
CA GLY A 207 -27.83 -13.07 -12.12
C GLY A 207 -27.90 -13.37 -10.61
N ARG A 208 -26.77 -13.67 -9.95
CA ARG A 208 -26.67 -13.96 -8.50
C ARG A 208 -26.55 -12.65 -7.70
N VAL A 209 -27.56 -11.80 -7.81
CA VAL A 209 -27.52 -10.41 -7.33
C VAL A 209 -27.35 -10.30 -5.80
N GLU A 210 -28.03 -11.14 -5.02
CA GLU A 210 -27.94 -11.07 -3.55
C GLU A 210 -26.56 -11.49 -3.04
N GLU A 211 -25.94 -12.51 -3.65
CA GLU A 211 -24.57 -12.89 -3.34
C GLU A 211 -23.58 -11.80 -3.76
N ALA A 212 -23.78 -11.19 -4.92
CA ALA A 212 -22.93 -10.11 -5.42
C ALA A 212 -22.88 -8.90 -4.48
N LYS A 213 -23.98 -8.56 -3.78
CA LYS A 213 -24.03 -7.43 -2.84
C LYS A 213 -23.03 -7.59 -1.70
N ILE A 214 -22.98 -8.79 -1.11
CA ILE A 214 -22.08 -9.10 0.02
C ILE A 214 -20.63 -8.82 -0.36
N TYR A 215 -20.18 -9.33 -1.52
CA TYR A 215 -18.81 -9.15 -1.97
C TYR A 215 -18.53 -7.73 -2.48
N ALA A 216 -19.53 -7.04 -3.05
CA ALA A 216 -19.40 -5.65 -3.48
C ALA A 216 -19.21 -4.69 -2.29
N GLU A 217 -19.96 -4.90 -1.21
CA GLU A 217 -19.83 -4.13 0.03
C GLU A 217 -18.45 -4.36 0.68
N ALA A 218 -17.99 -5.61 0.72
CA ALA A 218 -16.66 -5.94 1.23
C ALA A 218 -15.53 -5.35 0.38
N ALA A 219 -15.70 -5.29 -0.94
CA ALA A 219 -14.71 -4.74 -1.86
C ALA A 219 -14.56 -3.22 -1.76
N GLY A 220 -15.66 -2.49 -1.57
CA GLY A 220 -15.67 -1.02 -1.59
C GLY A 220 -15.08 -0.42 -2.87
N THR A 221 -14.40 0.73 -2.76
CA THR A 221 -13.60 1.31 -3.85
C THR A 221 -12.26 0.59 -3.94
N SER A 222 -12.14 -0.40 -4.82
CA SER A 222 -10.88 -1.15 -5.00
C SER A 222 -10.15 -0.72 -6.28
N THR A 223 -8.83 -0.59 -6.18
CA THR A 223 -7.93 -0.54 -7.32
C THR A 223 -7.15 -1.85 -7.41
N PRO A 224 -6.96 -2.42 -8.61
CA PRO A 224 -6.16 -3.62 -8.77
C PRO A 224 -4.70 -3.36 -8.39
N VAL A 225 -4.18 -4.14 -7.44
CA VAL A 225 -2.74 -4.24 -7.20
C VAL A 225 -2.25 -5.56 -7.79
N TYR A 226 -1.39 -5.50 -8.80
CA TYR A 226 -0.81 -6.69 -9.42
C TYR A 226 0.59 -6.92 -8.85
N SER A 227 0.87 -8.14 -8.40
CA SER A 227 2.22 -8.52 -8.00
C SER A 227 3.03 -8.82 -9.25
N ASP A 228 4.01 -7.99 -9.58
CA ASP A 228 4.77 -8.11 -10.81
C ASP A 228 6.28 -8.06 -10.53
N PRO A 229 6.93 -9.22 -10.31
CA PRO A 229 8.35 -9.29 -10.01
C PRO A 229 9.23 -8.68 -11.12
N TRP A 230 8.79 -8.72 -12.38
CA TRP A 230 9.56 -8.20 -13.51
C TRP A 230 9.57 -6.67 -13.53
N ALA A 231 8.43 -6.05 -13.20
CA ALA A 231 8.35 -4.61 -12.98
C ALA A 231 9.07 -4.19 -11.69
N GLU A 232 8.98 -5.01 -10.64
CA GLU A 232 9.55 -4.70 -9.32
C GLU A 232 11.06 -4.46 -9.36
N VAL A 233 11.79 -5.19 -10.23
CA VAL A 233 13.24 -4.96 -10.42
C VAL A 233 13.52 -3.50 -10.79
N ALA A 234 12.71 -2.91 -11.68
CA ALA A 234 12.86 -1.51 -12.03
C ALA A 234 12.39 -0.60 -10.89
N LEU A 235 11.21 -0.87 -10.30
CA LEU A 235 10.62 -0.05 -9.23
C LEU A 235 11.49 0.05 -7.97
N GLN A 236 12.39 -0.89 -7.73
CA GLN A 236 13.41 -0.79 -6.68
C GLN A 236 14.31 0.45 -6.84
N ARG A 237 14.59 0.90 -8.07
CA ARG A 237 15.37 2.11 -8.38
C ARG A 237 14.59 3.41 -8.17
N LYS A 238 13.30 3.34 -7.85
CA LYS A 238 12.52 4.54 -7.52
C LYS A 238 13.22 5.26 -6.37
N THR A 239 13.42 6.56 -6.49
CA THR A 239 14.03 7.38 -5.44
C THR A 239 13.29 8.71 -5.36
N GLY A 240 13.80 9.63 -4.54
CA GLY A 240 13.25 10.95 -4.36
C GLY A 240 12.80 11.21 -2.92
N ARG A 241 12.62 12.48 -2.64
CA ARG A 241 12.29 13.06 -1.34
C ARG A 241 11.22 12.27 -0.61
N THR A 242 10.07 12.03 -1.24
CA THR A 242 8.92 11.36 -0.59
C THR A 242 9.24 9.91 -0.18
N LYS A 243 10.02 9.18 -0.97
CA LYS A 243 10.41 7.79 -0.65
C LYS A 243 11.40 7.78 0.51
N GLU A 244 12.39 8.66 0.48
CA GLU A 244 13.41 8.78 1.52
C GLU A 244 12.81 9.24 2.86
N LEU A 245 11.95 10.26 2.88
CA LEU A 245 11.26 10.71 4.11
C LEU A 245 10.43 9.58 4.74
N ARG A 246 9.74 8.78 3.92
CA ARG A 246 8.99 7.61 4.40
C ARG A 246 9.91 6.56 5.00
N PHE A 247 11.07 6.32 4.38
CA PHE A 247 12.05 5.38 4.89
C PHE A 247 12.63 5.86 6.23
N VAL A 248 12.95 7.15 6.37
CA VAL A 248 13.39 7.76 7.64
C VAL A 248 12.32 7.57 8.73
N LEU A 249 11.05 7.84 8.44
CA LEU A 249 9.95 7.60 9.38
C LEU A 249 9.81 6.12 9.79
N GLN A 250 10.05 5.18 8.87
CA GLN A 250 10.05 3.75 9.17
C GLN A 250 11.21 3.35 10.09
N LEU A 251 12.38 3.94 9.90
CA LEU A 251 13.54 3.74 10.78
C LEU A 251 13.22 4.23 12.21
N ILE A 252 12.62 5.42 12.33
CA ILE A 252 12.18 5.97 13.61
C ILE A 252 11.14 5.06 14.28
N ALA A 253 10.17 4.56 13.52
CA ALA A 253 9.14 3.65 14.04
C ALA A 253 9.72 2.27 14.47
N SER A 254 10.87 1.89 13.91
CA SER A 254 11.59 0.65 14.24
C SER A 254 12.68 0.88 15.30
N ASP A 255 12.64 2.01 16.01
CA ASP A 255 13.60 2.41 17.06
C ASP A 255 15.06 2.51 16.59
N ARG A 256 15.29 2.69 15.28
CA ARG A 256 16.62 2.88 14.69
C ARG A 256 16.90 4.37 14.47
N VAL A 257 16.80 5.17 15.53
CA VAL A 257 16.84 6.63 15.47
C VAL A 257 18.20 7.15 14.96
N ASP A 258 19.31 6.50 15.32
CA ASP A 258 20.65 6.92 14.86
C ASP A 258 20.81 6.77 13.34
N VAL A 259 20.30 5.68 12.77
CA VAL A 259 20.32 5.46 11.32
C VAL A 259 19.36 6.43 10.63
N ALA A 260 18.22 6.74 11.25
CA ALA A 260 17.28 7.72 10.73
C ALA A 260 17.90 9.12 10.63
N GLU A 261 18.67 9.53 11.63
CA GLU A 261 19.34 10.83 11.68
C GLU A 261 20.43 10.98 10.60
N ASP A 262 21.26 9.95 10.39
CA ASP A 262 22.26 9.94 9.32
C ASP A 262 21.59 10.10 7.94
N ARG A 263 20.49 9.36 7.71
CA ARG A 263 19.72 9.45 6.46
C ARG A 263 19.05 10.81 6.28
N LEU A 264 18.48 11.37 7.33
CA LEU A 264 17.89 12.71 7.30
C LEU A 264 18.94 13.81 7.06
N SER A 265 20.14 13.66 7.61
CA SER A 265 21.26 14.59 7.40
C SER A 265 21.69 14.65 5.94
N ARG A 266 21.63 13.53 5.21
CA ARG A 266 21.81 13.53 3.75
C ARG A 266 20.68 14.28 3.05
N LEU A 267 19.41 14.02 3.41
CA LEU A 267 18.26 14.71 2.82
C LEU A 267 18.31 16.22 3.01
N ARG A 268 18.72 16.69 4.18
CA ARG A 268 18.85 18.11 4.49
C ARG A 268 19.79 18.86 3.54
N ARG A 269 20.81 18.18 2.99
CA ARG A 269 21.73 18.81 2.02
C ARG A 269 21.03 19.15 0.70
N TYR A 270 20.08 18.32 0.29
CA TYR A 270 19.28 18.55 -0.92
C TYR A 270 18.05 19.43 -0.64
N PHE A 271 17.53 19.36 0.59
CA PHE A 271 16.26 19.97 0.99
C PHE A 271 16.40 20.74 2.32
N PRO A 272 17.22 21.82 2.37
CA PRO A 272 17.57 22.49 3.62
C PRO A 272 16.39 23.19 4.30
N ASP A 273 15.45 23.73 3.53
CA ASP A 273 14.28 24.49 4.01
C ASP A 273 12.97 23.70 3.89
N ASP A 274 13.07 22.38 3.70
CA ASP A 274 11.90 21.55 3.52
C ASP A 274 11.19 21.27 4.85
N ARG A 275 9.92 21.69 4.92
CA ARG A 275 9.13 21.59 6.16
C ARG A 275 9.00 20.16 6.69
N ASP A 276 8.92 19.14 5.82
CA ASP A 276 8.80 17.75 6.27
C ASP A 276 10.14 17.22 6.80
N VAL A 277 11.26 17.67 6.23
CA VAL A 277 12.60 17.41 6.78
C VAL A 277 12.70 17.98 8.20
N VAL A 278 12.35 19.26 8.38
CA VAL A 278 12.38 19.93 9.70
C VAL A 278 11.43 19.27 10.69
N LEU A 279 10.23 18.84 10.26
CA LEU A 279 9.30 18.09 11.12
C LEU A 279 9.93 16.79 11.62
N ILE A 280 10.62 16.04 10.75
CA ILE A 280 11.27 14.80 11.13
C ILE A 280 12.47 15.06 12.06
N GLU A 281 13.19 16.18 11.92
CA GLU A 281 14.21 16.60 12.88
C GLU A 281 13.61 16.76 14.28
N GLY A 282 12.48 17.46 14.40
CA GLY A 282 11.74 17.58 15.68
C GLY A 282 11.31 16.22 16.25
N ILE A 283 10.88 15.28 15.39
CA ILE A 283 10.54 13.91 15.82
C ILE A 283 11.78 13.19 16.36
N ILE A 284 12.93 13.31 15.70
CA ILE A 284 14.19 12.70 16.16
C ILE A 284 14.66 13.30 17.49
N LEU A 285 14.56 14.63 17.67
CA LEU A 285 14.87 15.30 18.93
C LEU A 285 13.99 14.77 20.08
N SER A 286 12.68 14.66 19.85
CA SER A 286 11.74 14.11 20.82
C SER A 286 12.11 12.67 21.21
N ARG A 287 12.45 11.83 20.22
CA ARG A 287 12.90 10.44 20.43
C ARG A 287 14.15 10.32 21.30
N ARG A 288 15.04 11.30 21.23
CA ARG A 288 16.28 11.34 22.02
C ARG A 288 16.11 11.96 23.41
N GLY A 289 14.88 12.32 23.79
CA GLY A 289 14.58 12.96 25.07
C GLY A 289 14.78 14.48 25.08
N GLY A 290 15.08 15.09 23.92
CA GLY A 290 15.11 16.54 23.74
C GLY A 290 13.71 17.12 23.59
N LEU A 291 12.89 17.03 24.65
CA LEU A 291 11.48 17.43 24.59
C LEU A 291 11.32 18.93 24.28
N LEU A 292 12.09 19.80 24.94
CA LEU A 292 12.00 21.25 24.75
C LEU A 292 12.38 21.63 23.32
N ASP A 293 13.55 21.17 22.85
CA ASP A 293 14.00 21.45 21.48
C ASP A 293 13.01 20.94 20.43
N ALA A 294 12.39 19.78 20.66
CA ALA A 294 11.36 19.26 19.77
C ALA A 294 10.09 20.12 19.75
N LEU A 295 9.62 20.57 20.92
CA LEU A 295 8.45 21.44 21.03
C LEU A 295 8.69 22.78 20.33
N ASP A 296 9.87 23.38 20.50
CA ASP A 296 10.25 24.62 19.83
C ASP A 296 10.20 24.46 18.30
N VAL A 297 10.70 23.34 17.77
CA VAL A 297 10.61 23.04 16.33
C VAL A 297 9.16 22.91 15.86
N PHE A 298 8.33 22.20 16.61
CA PHE A 298 6.91 22.02 16.23
C PHE A 298 6.11 23.32 16.33
N GLU A 299 6.41 24.17 17.31
CA GLU A 299 5.81 25.50 17.46
C GLU A 299 6.15 26.38 16.26
N GLN A 300 7.43 26.50 15.92
CA GLN A 300 7.88 27.26 14.74
C GLN A 300 7.22 26.78 13.45
N LEU A 301 7.12 25.47 13.24
CA LEU A 301 6.41 24.91 12.08
C LEU A 301 4.90 25.20 12.10
N SER A 302 4.28 25.23 13.28
CA SER A 302 2.85 25.53 13.43
C SER A 302 2.55 27.02 13.17
N GLU A 303 3.48 27.91 13.52
CA GLU A 303 3.41 29.34 13.21
C GLU A 303 3.62 29.60 11.71
N GLN A 304 4.61 28.95 11.10
CA GLN A 304 4.93 29.10 9.69
C GLN A 304 3.86 28.48 8.78
N TYR A 305 3.26 27.37 9.21
CA TYR A 305 2.24 26.64 8.46
C TYR A 305 0.97 26.41 9.31
N PRO A 306 0.13 27.43 9.51
CA PRO A 306 -1.04 27.34 10.39
C PRO A 306 -2.02 26.22 10.01
N ASP A 307 -2.22 25.97 8.71
CA ASP A 307 -3.15 24.96 8.20
C ASP A 307 -2.58 23.52 8.25
N TRP A 308 -1.34 23.34 8.71
CA TRP A 308 -0.70 22.05 8.76
C TRP A 308 -0.87 21.42 10.15
N ALA A 309 -1.67 20.36 10.22
CA ALA A 309 -1.98 19.68 11.48
C ALA A 309 -0.79 18.88 12.06
N SER A 310 0.12 18.38 11.22
CA SER A 310 1.17 17.43 11.65
C SER A 310 2.09 17.94 12.77
N PRO A 311 2.61 19.18 12.75
CA PRO A 311 3.46 19.68 13.83
C PRO A 311 2.75 19.73 15.18
N ARG A 312 1.51 20.24 15.23
CA ARG A 312 0.68 20.25 16.45
C ARG A 312 0.43 18.84 16.99
N HIS A 313 0.13 17.90 16.08
CA HIS A 313 -0.01 16.49 16.47
C HIS A 313 1.30 15.92 17.03
N ARG A 314 2.45 16.25 16.44
CA ARG A 314 3.75 15.79 16.97
C ARG A 314 4.10 16.44 18.31
N ALA A 315 3.76 17.70 18.52
CA ALA A 315 3.89 18.36 19.82
C ALA A 315 3.04 17.67 20.89
N ALA A 316 1.77 17.38 20.59
CA ALA A 316 0.90 16.64 21.50
C ALA A 316 1.45 15.25 21.83
N VAL A 317 1.94 14.51 20.83
CA VAL A 317 2.58 13.20 21.03
C VAL A 317 3.84 13.29 21.89
N ALA A 318 4.66 14.33 21.69
CA ALA A 318 5.86 14.55 22.48
C ALA A 318 5.52 14.82 23.97
N LEU A 319 4.44 15.57 24.25
CA LEU A 319 3.98 15.87 25.61
C LEU A 319 3.42 14.64 26.34
N ILE A 320 2.61 13.82 25.68
CA ILE A 320 1.97 12.66 26.31
C ILE A 320 2.84 11.41 26.34
N GLY A 321 3.97 11.45 25.62
CA GLY A 321 4.85 10.32 25.42
C GLY A 321 4.26 9.27 24.48
N GLU A 322 5.14 8.50 23.84
CA GLU A 322 4.71 7.52 22.85
C GLU A 322 4.07 6.25 23.45
N ASN A 323 4.31 5.97 24.72
CA ASN A 323 3.97 4.70 25.36
C ASN A 323 2.53 4.60 25.91
N LYS A 324 1.63 5.52 25.55
CA LYS A 324 0.20 5.52 25.94
C LYS A 324 -0.10 5.52 27.45
N ASP A 325 0.91 5.49 28.31
CA ASP A 325 0.74 5.58 29.75
C ASP A 325 0.70 7.04 30.19
N LEU A 326 -0.52 7.53 30.45
CA LEU A 326 -0.79 8.89 30.90
C LEU A 326 -0.70 9.04 32.43
N SER A 327 -0.30 8.00 33.18
CA SER A 327 -0.37 8.00 34.65
C SER A 327 0.63 8.93 35.33
N GLY A 328 1.78 9.19 34.70
CA GLY A 328 2.85 10.03 35.23
C GLY A 328 2.78 11.51 34.81
N LEU A 329 1.77 11.92 34.04
CA LEU A 329 1.68 13.27 33.48
C LEU A 329 0.93 14.22 34.42
N SER A 330 1.36 15.48 34.45
CA SER A 330 0.68 16.54 35.20
C SER A 330 -0.63 16.94 34.50
N SER A 331 -1.60 17.47 35.25
CA SER A 331 -2.84 18.00 34.68
C SER A 331 -2.58 19.07 33.63
N GLN A 332 -1.60 19.96 33.87
CA GLN A 332 -1.21 21.00 32.93
C GLN A 332 -0.69 20.42 31.60
N THR A 333 0.10 19.35 31.66
CA THR A 333 0.61 18.66 30.46
C THR A 333 -0.52 18.01 29.67
N LEU A 334 -1.50 17.41 30.36
CA LEU A 334 -2.67 16.80 29.73
C LEU A 334 -3.57 17.85 29.06
N GLU A 335 -3.81 18.98 29.73
CA GLU A 335 -4.58 20.12 29.18
C GLU A 335 -3.89 20.70 27.94
N GLN A 336 -2.57 20.90 27.98
CA GLN A 336 -1.81 21.39 26.83
C GLN A 336 -1.88 20.41 25.64
N ALA A 337 -1.70 19.11 25.89
CA ALA A 337 -1.77 18.11 24.83
C ALA A 337 -3.20 17.95 24.26
N GLN A 338 -4.22 18.08 25.11
CA GLN A 338 -5.62 18.10 24.68
C GLN A 338 -5.90 19.26 23.72
N ALA A 339 -5.54 20.49 24.10
CA ALA A 339 -5.74 21.68 23.26
C ALA A 339 -5.09 21.52 21.88
N LEU A 340 -3.85 21.02 21.84
CA LEU A 340 -3.15 20.74 20.59
C LEU A 340 -3.88 19.68 19.74
N LEU A 341 -4.43 18.63 20.35
CA LEU A 341 -5.16 17.59 19.62
C LEU A 341 -6.54 18.05 19.14
N GLU A 342 -7.19 18.94 19.87
CA GLU A 342 -8.43 19.60 19.45
C GLU A 342 -8.17 20.44 18.18
N GLU A 343 -7.12 21.27 18.18
CA GLU A 343 -6.69 22.01 16.98
C GLU A 343 -6.37 21.07 15.80
N VAL A 344 -5.71 19.93 16.06
CA VAL A 344 -5.38 18.94 15.02
C VAL A 344 -6.64 18.37 14.37
N VAL A 345 -7.67 18.04 15.15
CA VAL A 345 -8.90 17.43 14.61
C VAL A 345 -9.83 18.44 13.96
N GLU A 346 -9.65 19.73 14.24
CA GLU A 346 -10.26 20.83 13.50
C GLU A 346 -9.58 21.02 12.13
N LEU A 347 -8.23 21.05 12.10
CA LEU A 347 -7.44 21.21 10.88
C LEU A 347 -7.52 20.00 9.95
N ASP A 348 -7.46 18.79 10.50
CA ASP A 348 -7.61 17.53 9.77
C ASP A 348 -8.65 16.63 10.45
N PRO A 349 -9.94 16.77 10.08
CA PRO A 349 -11.00 15.96 10.63
C PRO A 349 -10.83 14.46 10.39
N THR A 350 -10.07 14.07 9.36
CA THR A 350 -9.85 12.68 8.93
C THR A 350 -8.76 11.97 9.73
N MET A 351 -8.00 12.70 10.57
CA MET A 351 -6.90 12.16 11.35
C MET A 351 -7.38 11.33 12.55
N THR A 352 -7.85 10.10 12.31
CA THR A 352 -8.38 9.21 13.35
C THR A 352 -7.37 8.90 14.46
N LYS A 353 -6.06 8.95 14.17
CA LYS A 353 -4.99 8.77 15.19
C LYS A 353 -5.00 9.88 16.25
N ALA A 354 -5.18 11.13 15.84
CA ALA A 354 -5.25 12.26 16.76
C ALA A 354 -6.52 12.17 17.62
N ARG A 355 -7.67 11.85 17.01
CA ARG A 355 -8.94 11.60 17.76
C ARG A 355 -8.78 10.48 18.78
N ALA A 356 -8.09 9.38 18.43
CA ALA A 356 -7.85 8.29 19.35
C ALA A 356 -6.93 8.67 20.53
N GLN A 357 -5.98 9.59 20.33
CA GLN A 357 -5.14 10.13 21.42
C GLN A 357 -5.93 11.09 22.30
N LEU A 358 -6.73 11.98 21.70
CA LEU A 358 -7.62 12.90 22.41
C LEU A 358 -8.59 12.13 23.31
N THR A 359 -9.19 11.07 22.77
CA THR A 359 -10.07 10.16 23.52
C THR A 359 -9.36 9.55 24.75
N GLN A 360 -8.07 9.21 24.66
CA GLN A 360 -7.32 8.66 25.80
C GLN A 360 -7.11 9.70 26.91
N ILE A 361 -6.86 10.95 26.53
CA ILE A 361 -6.72 12.06 27.49
C ILE A 361 -8.07 12.33 28.18
N LEU A 362 -9.15 12.42 27.41
CA LEU A 362 -10.50 12.63 27.95
C LEU A 362 -10.93 11.50 28.90
N VAL A 363 -10.60 10.23 28.57
CA VAL A 363 -10.82 9.08 29.48
C VAL A 363 -10.06 9.26 30.80
N LYS A 364 -8.82 9.76 30.74
CA LYS A 364 -7.99 9.99 31.93
C LYS A 364 -8.54 11.12 32.81
N GLN A 365 -9.13 12.15 32.20
CA GLN A 365 -9.80 13.26 32.89
C GLN A 365 -11.23 12.90 33.37
N GLY A 366 -11.83 11.86 32.81
CA GLY A 366 -13.21 11.44 33.13
C GLY A 366 -14.29 12.18 32.33
N GLU A 367 -13.92 12.80 31.22
CA GLU A 367 -14.81 13.57 30.34
C GLU A 367 -15.52 12.65 29.32
N TRP A 368 -16.46 11.85 29.81
CA TRP A 368 -17.05 10.76 29.01
C TRP A 368 -17.96 11.21 27.85
N ASP A 369 -18.52 12.43 27.91
CA ASP A 369 -19.30 12.98 26.80
C ASP A 369 -18.42 13.27 25.59
N GLY A 370 -17.27 13.92 25.78
CA GLY A 370 -16.31 14.15 24.70
C GLY A 370 -15.73 12.83 24.15
N VAL A 371 -15.47 11.85 25.02
CA VAL A 371 -15.05 10.49 24.61
C VAL A 371 -16.07 9.88 23.64
N ARG A 372 -17.36 9.96 23.95
CA ARG A 372 -18.43 9.46 23.08
C ARG A 372 -18.39 10.15 21.72
N ASP A 373 -18.42 11.48 21.71
CA ASP A 373 -18.56 12.27 20.48
C ASP A 373 -17.37 12.01 19.51
N HIS A 374 -16.14 11.95 20.03
CA HIS A 374 -14.99 11.64 19.18
C HIS A 374 -14.99 10.18 18.68
N LEU A 375 -15.48 9.23 19.47
CA LEU A 375 -15.54 7.81 19.07
C LEU A 375 -16.60 7.54 18.01
N GLU A 376 -17.74 8.24 18.05
CA GLU A 376 -18.77 8.17 17.01
C GLU A 376 -18.18 8.58 15.65
N ILE A 377 -17.46 9.71 15.59
CA ILE A 377 -16.75 10.15 14.37
C ILE A 377 -15.70 9.12 13.93
N CYS A 378 -14.96 8.51 14.86
CA CYS A 378 -13.99 7.46 14.52
C CYS A 378 -14.66 6.22 13.90
N ILE A 379 -15.88 5.87 14.33
CA ILE A 379 -16.65 4.74 13.80
C ILE A 379 -17.21 5.07 12.42
N GLU A 380 -17.68 6.30 12.19
CA GLU A 380 -18.11 6.76 10.87
C GLU A 380 -16.97 6.65 9.84
N GLN A 381 -15.76 7.07 10.22
CA GLN A 381 -14.58 6.99 9.35
C GLN A 381 -14.04 5.57 9.17
N GLN A 382 -14.13 4.74 10.21
CA GLN A 382 -13.64 3.36 10.21
C GLN A 382 -14.72 2.38 10.67
N PRO A 383 -15.74 2.10 9.81
CA PRO A 383 -16.88 1.28 10.18
C PRO A 383 -16.53 -0.18 10.48
N LEU A 384 -15.32 -0.66 10.22
CA LEU A 384 -14.89 -2.02 10.54
C LEU A 384 -13.90 -2.08 11.71
N SER A 385 -13.79 -1.03 12.54
CA SER A 385 -12.96 -1.05 13.75
C SER A 385 -13.72 -1.59 14.96
N PRO A 386 -13.43 -2.81 15.46
CA PRO A 386 -14.03 -3.32 16.70
C PRO A 386 -13.52 -2.56 17.93
N VAL A 387 -12.32 -2.00 17.88
CA VAL A 387 -11.70 -1.27 19.00
C VAL A 387 -12.48 0.00 19.33
N HIS A 388 -12.83 0.80 18.31
CA HIS A 388 -13.57 2.06 18.51
C HIS A 388 -14.98 1.79 19.07
N ARG A 389 -15.65 0.76 18.57
CA ARG A 389 -16.98 0.35 19.07
C ARG A 389 -16.94 -0.15 20.50
N SER A 390 -15.97 -1.01 20.85
CA SER A 390 -15.81 -1.44 22.25
C SER A 390 -15.48 -0.27 23.18
N ASN A 391 -14.75 0.75 22.71
CA ASN A 391 -14.49 1.95 23.49
C ASN A 391 -15.74 2.83 23.62
N LEU A 392 -16.57 2.94 22.58
CA LEU A 392 -17.83 3.69 22.62
C LEU A 392 -18.80 3.04 23.62
N ALA A 393 -18.95 1.71 23.58
CA ALA A 393 -19.76 0.98 24.55
C ALA A 393 -19.27 1.21 25.99
N ALA A 394 -17.95 1.20 26.22
CA ALA A 394 -17.39 1.51 27.53
C ALA A 394 -17.69 2.96 27.98
N ALA A 395 -17.65 3.93 27.05
CA ALA A 395 -17.98 5.33 27.34
C ALA A 395 -19.46 5.50 27.68
N LEU A 396 -20.36 4.89 26.89
CA LEU A 396 -21.81 4.90 27.15
C LEU A 396 -22.16 4.30 28.51
N LEU A 397 -21.50 3.21 28.89
CA LEU A 397 -21.66 2.61 30.22
C LEU A 397 -21.25 3.58 31.33
N LYS A 398 -20.15 4.33 31.15
CA LYS A 398 -19.68 5.33 32.13
C LYS A 398 -20.61 6.54 32.25
N LEU A 399 -21.31 6.88 31.17
CA LEU A 399 -22.38 7.88 31.14
C LEU A 399 -23.71 7.37 31.73
N GLY A 400 -23.80 6.10 32.14
CA GLY A 400 -25.05 5.50 32.62
C GLY A 400 -26.06 5.18 31.51
N ARG A 401 -25.66 5.23 30.24
CA ARG A 401 -26.50 4.96 29.06
C ARG A 401 -26.46 3.47 28.71
N GLY A 402 -26.95 2.64 29.63
CA GLY A 402 -26.84 1.18 29.56
C GLY A 402 -27.50 0.55 28.33
N ASP A 403 -28.70 1.02 27.95
CA ASP A 403 -29.41 0.47 26.79
C ASP A 403 -28.70 0.77 25.47
N GLU A 404 -28.17 1.98 25.31
CA GLU A 404 -27.39 2.37 24.12
C GLU A 404 -26.07 1.61 24.03
N CYS A 405 -25.42 1.38 25.18
CA CYS A 405 -24.25 0.52 25.28
C CYS A 405 -24.56 -0.89 24.74
N LEU A 406 -25.69 -1.49 25.14
CA LEU A 406 -26.12 -2.79 24.63
C LEU A 406 -26.40 -2.76 23.13
N GLY A 407 -27.04 -1.70 22.62
CA GLY A 407 -27.26 -1.50 21.19
C GLY A 407 -25.97 -1.50 20.38
N VAL A 408 -24.96 -0.72 20.80
CA VAL A 408 -23.64 -0.69 20.15
C VAL A 408 -22.97 -2.07 20.18
N LEU A 409 -23.09 -2.81 21.29
CA LEU A 409 -22.52 -4.16 21.42
C LEU A 409 -23.24 -5.18 20.53
N ASP A 410 -24.55 -5.07 20.37
CA ASP A 410 -25.34 -5.92 19.47
C ASP A 410 -24.98 -5.64 18.00
N ASP A 411 -24.93 -4.37 17.59
CA ASP A 411 -24.48 -3.97 16.25
C ASP A 411 -23.06 -4.47 15.96
N THR A 412 -22.16 -4.38 16.95
CA THR A 412 -20.79 -4.89 16.86
C THR A 412 -20.78 -6.41 16.65
N ARG A 413 -21.55 -7.16 17.46
CA ARG A 413 -21.63 -8.62 17.35
C ARG A 413 -22.17 -9.05 15.98
N ASP A 414 -23.20 -8.36 15.51
CA ASP A 414 -23.87 -8.71 14.26
C ASP A 414 -22.98 -8.43 13.04
N LEU A 415 -22.22 -7.33 13.10
CA LEU A 415 -21.24 -6.96 12.07
C LEU A 415 -20.06 -7.95 11.98
N PHE A 416 -19.48 -8.34 13.13
CA PHE A 416 -18.28 -9.20 13.15
C PHE A 416 -18.59 -10.70 13.30
N ARG A 417 -19.87 -11.06 13.48
CA ARG A 417 -20.34 -12.43 13.80
C ARG A 417 -19.63 -13.06 15.00
N LYS A 418 -19.01 -12.24 15.85
CA LYS A 418 -18.21 -12.65 17.00
C LYS A 418 -18.19 -11.51 18.01
N GLU A 419 -18.23 -11.87 19.29
CA GLU A 419 -18.11 -10.93 20.40
C GLU A 419 -16.76 -11.08 21.09
N SER A 420 -16.09 -9.95 21.37
CA SER A 420 -14.79 -9.95 22.04
C SER A 420 -14.93 -10.10 23.55
N VAL A 421 -13.91 -10.63 24.22
CA VAL A 421 -13.86 -10.76 25.69
C VAL A 421 -14.15 -9.42 26.37
N ARG A 422 -13.57 -8.33 25.85
CA ARG A 422 -13.82 -6.96 26.35
C ARG A 422 -15.29 -6.56 26.21
N SER A 423 -15.92 -6.86 25.07
CA SER A 423 -17.34 -6.58 24.82
C SER A 423 -18.25 -7.34 25.76
N LEU A 424 -17.95 -8.63 26.04
CA LEU A 424 -18.70 -9.43 27.01
C LEU A 424 -18.62 -8.84 28.42
N VAL A 425 -17.44 -8.40 28.86
CA VAL A 425 -17.28 -7.76 30.18
C VAL A 425 -18.10 -6.47 30.27
N ILE A 426 -18.05 -5.62 29.24
CA ILE A 426 -18.84 -4.37 29.19
C ILE A 426 -20.34 -4.69 29.18
N ARG A 427 -20.77 -5.72 28.42
CA ARG A 427 -22.16 -6.17 28.36
C ARG A 427 -22.68 -6.60 29.74
N ILE A 428 -21.90 -7.38 30.48
CA ILE A 428 -22.28 -7.80 31.84
C ILE A 428 -22.45 -6.58 32.74
N ASP A 429 -21.50 -5.65 32.72
CA ASP A 429 -21.57 -4.44 33.55
C ASP A 429 -22.76 -3.55 33.16
N ALA A 430 -23.08 -3.44 31.87
CA ALA A 430 -24.26 -2.73 31.38
C ALA A 430 -25.57 -3.38 31.85
N LEU A 431 -25.71 -4.71 31.72
CA LEU A 431 -26.90 -5.44 32.18
C LEU A 431 -27.08 -5.32 33.70
N VAL A 432 -25.98 -5.37 34.47
CA VAL A 432 -26.00 -5.14 35.93
C VAL A 432 -26.47 -3.73 36.24
N SER A 433 -25.95 -2.71 35.55
CA SER A 433 -26.37 -1.31 35.76
C SER A 433 -27.85 -1.06 35.49
N LEU A 434 -28.45 -1.85 34.59
CA LEU A 434 -29.87 -1.81 34.25
C LEU A 434 -30.75 -2.73 35.13
N GLY A 435 -30.16 -3.49 36.06
CA GLY A 435 -30.89 -4.46 36.88
C GLY A 435 -31.30 -5.76 36.16
N ARG A 436 -30.79 -6.01 34.95
CA ARG A 436 -31.09 -7.19 34.11
C ARG A 436 -30.20 -8.39 34.49
N LEU A 437 -30.29 -8.82 35.75
CA LEU A 437 -29.34 -9.77 36.35
C LEU A 437 -29.35 -11.17 35.72
N GLU A 438 -30.51 -11.68 35.30
CA GLU A 438 -30.59 -13.01 34.66
C GLU A 438 -29.89 -13.06 33.31
N GLU A 439 -30.02 -12.00 32.51
CA GLU A 439 -29.30 -11.86 31.24
C GLU A 439 -27.80 -11.69 31.48
N ALA A 440 -27.42 -10.89 32.47
CA ALA A 440 -26.02 -10.73 32.87
C ALA A 440 -25.38 -12.08 33.25
N LYS A 441 -26.13 -12.96 33.93
CA LYS A 441 -25.68 -14.30 34.31
C LYS A 441 -25.48 -15.23 33.10
N VAL A 442 -26.27 -15.09 32.04
CA VAL A 442 -26.06 -15.84 30.77
C VAL A 442 -24.74 -15.41 30.13
N VAL A 443 -24.51 -14.11 30.01
CA VAL A 443 -23.27 -13.57 29.42
C VAL A 443 -22.04 -13.90 30.29
N PHE A 444 -22.20 -13.89 31.62
CA PHE A 444 -21.14 -14.30 32.57
C PHE A 444 -20.72 -15.77 32.39
N ARG A 445 -21.68 -16.69 32.15
CA ARG A 445 -21.38 -18.10 31.84
C ARG A 445 -20.66 -18.23 30.51
N GLN A 446 -21.06 -17.46 29.50
CA GLN A 446 -20.35 -17.41 28.22
C GLN A 446 -18.90 -16.93 28.38
N LEU A 447 -18.68 -15.84 29.14
CA LEU A 447 -17.33 -15.33 29.43
C LEU A 447 -16.49 -16.36 30.18
N SER A 448 -17.06 -17.03 31.19
CA SER A 448 -16.39 -18.07 31.98
C SER A 448 -16.01 -19.27 31.13
N GLY A 449 -16.87 -19.69 30.19
CA GLY A 449 -16.57 -20.77 29.25
C GLY A 449 -15.46 -20.41 28.25
N GLN A 450 -15.37 -19.13 27.84
CA GLN A 450 -14.34 -18.68 26.91
C GLN A 450 -12.99 -18.43 27.58
N VAL A 451 -12.98 -17.77 28.75
CA VAL A 451 -11.75 -17.34 29.43
C VAL A 451 -11.89 -17.51 30.97
N PRO A 452 -11.79 -18.76 31.48
CA PRO A 452 -12.04 -19.06 32.90
C PRO A 452 -11.17 -18.27 33.89
N ASN A 453 -9.94 -17.92 33.47
CA ASN A 453 -8.95 -17.23 34.31
C ASN A 453 -8.98 -15.70 34.19
N HIS A 454 -9.97 -15.12 33.49
CA HIS A 454 -10.01 -13.67 33.27
C HIS A 454 -10.29 -12.91 34.60
N PRO A 455 -9.60 -11.78 34.89
CA PRO A 455 -9.78 -11.05 36.15
C PRO A 455 -11.23 -10.62 36.44
N ALA A 456 -12.00 -10.33 35.40
CA ALA A 456 -13.40 -9.97 35.54
C ALA A 456 -14.26 -11.10 36.12
N ILE A 457 -13.88 -12.38 35.94
CA ILE A 457 -14.61 -13.52 36.51
C ILE A 457 -14.57 -13.46 38.03
N ARG A 458 -13.38 -13.33 38.62
CA ARG A 458 -13.22 -13.20 40.08
C ARG A 458 -13.96 -12.00 40.66
N ARG A 459 -13.97 -10.88 39.92
CA ARG A 459 -14.71 -9.65 40.31
C ARG A 459 -16.22 -9.89 40.35
N LEU A 460 -16.77 -10.65 39.40
CA LEU A 460 -18.21 -10.83 39.20
C LEU A 460 -18.77 -12.09 39.89
N GLN A 461 -17.91 -13.01 40.30
CA GLN A 461 -18.27 -14.26 41.01
C GLN A 461 -19.14 -14.04 42.25
N PRO A 462 -18.92 -13.01 43.11
CA PRO A 462 -19.81 -12.75 44.25
C PRO A 462 -21.25 -12.39 43.85
N ALA A 463 -21.45 -11.83 42.65
CA ALA A 463 -22.76 -11.39 42.17
C ALA A 463 -23.56 -12.50 41.48
N PHE A 464 -22.89 -13.50 40.88
CA PHE A 464 -23.54 -14.52 40.06
C PHE A 464 -23.36 -15.96 40.55
N GLY A 465 -22.47 -16.19 41.53
CA GLY A 465 -22.08 -17.53 41.98
C GLY A 465 -21.04 -18.19 41.07
N ASP A 466 -20.77 -19.48 41.31
CA ASP A 466 -19.92 -20.27 40.41
C ASP A 466 -20.62 -20.46 39.04
N PRO A 467 -19.90 -20.29 37.92
CA PRO A 467 -20.47 -20.32 36.57
C PRO A 467 -21.12 -21.64 36.15
#